data_AF-A0A534PC59-F1
#
_entry.id   AF-A0A534PC59-F1
#
_cell.length_a   1.000
_cell.length_b   1.000
_cell.length_c   1.000
_cell.angle_alpha   90.00
_cell.angle_beta   90.00
_cell.angle_gamma   90.00
#
_symmetry.space_group_name_H-M   'P 1'
#
loop_
_entity.id
_entity.type
_entity.pdbx_description
1 polymer ?
#
loop_
_entity_poly.entity_id
_entity_poly.type
_entity_poly.pdbx_seq_one_letter_code
_entity_poly.pdbx_strand_id
1 'polypeptide(L)'
;AANRDAAEFPRPHELDYARSPNRHLGFGLGPHRCLGIHLARRELRIGLQVFHHRLPDYRLDPSSRAVAFGGMKGLASLPLVKA
;
A
#
# COMPACT_ATOMS: atom_id res chain seq x y z
N ALA A 1 12.63 -7.42 -2.49
CA ALA A 1 13.82 -6.75 -3.06
C ALA A 1 13.48 -6.07 -4.38
N ALA A 2 13.07 -6.81 -5.42
CA ALA A 2 12.84 -6.30 -6.78
C ALA A 2 12.06 -4.98 -6.92
N ASN A 3 10.96 -4.77 -6.18
CA ASN A 3 10.18 -3.51 -6.25
C ASN A 3 10.92 -2.26 -5.73
N ARG A 4 12.19 -2.39 -5.32
CA ARG A 4 13.08 -1.31 -4.89
C ARG A 4 14.43 -1.39 -5.60
N ASP A 5 14.53 -2.12 -6.70
CA ASP A 5 15.75 -2.16 -7.51
C ASP A 5 15.96 -0.82 -8.21
N ALA A 6 17.13 -0.20 -8.00
CA ALA A 6 17.47 1.10 -8.57
C ALA A 6 17.68 1.05 -10.10
N ALA A 7 17.95 -0.14 -10.66
CA ALA A 7 18.07 -0.31 -12.12
C ALA A 7 16.72 -0.17 -12.85
N GLU A 8 15.61 -0.46 -12.17
CA GLU A 8 14.24 -0.39 -12.73
C GLU A 8 13.44 0.80 -12.20
N PHE A 9 13.64 1.16 -10.92
CA PHE A 9 12.87 2.20 -10.24
C PHE A 9 13.80 3.35 -9.80
N PRO A 10 13.78 4.49 -10.51
CA PRO A 10 14.42 5.72 -10.02
C PRO A 10 13.84 6.11 -8.66
N ARG A 11 14.71 6.55 -7.74
CA ARG A 11 14.35 6.88 -6.34
C ARG A 11 13.51 5.75 -5.69
N PRO A 12 14.07 4.53 -5.56
CA PRO A 12 13.29 3.33 -5.20
C PRO A 12 12.78 3.32 -3.75
N HIS A 13 13.32 4.18 -2.90
CA HIS A 13 12.93 4.33 -1.49
C HIS A 13 11.93 5.47 -1.24
N GLU A 14 11.63 6.28 -2.26
CA GLU A 14 10.65 7.35 -2.19
C GLU A 14 9.26 6.86 -2.57
N LEU A 15 8.24 7.41 -1.90
CA LEU A 15 6.84 7.20 -2.24
C LEU A 15 6.40 8.23 -3.28
N ASP A 16 6.37 7.82 -4.53
CA ASP A 16 5.92 8.64 -5.66
C ASP A 16 4.58 8.10 -6.19
N TYR A 17 3.49 8.82 -5.90
CA TYR A 17 2.14 8.46 -6.35
C TYR A 17 1.94 8.64 -7.86
N ALA A 18 2.75 9.48 -8.51
CA ALA A 18 2.66 9.78 -9.94
C ALA A 18 3.57 8.89 -10.79
N ARG A 19 4.33 7.98 -10.18
CA ARG A 19 5.27 7.09 -10.89
C ARG A 19 4.58 6.36 -12.04
N SER A 20 5.07 6.60 -13.26
CA SER A 20 4.61 5.95 -14.47
C SER A 20 5.77 5.80 -15.47
N PRO A 21 6.01 4.59 -16.04
CA PRO A 21 5.34 3.33 -15.73
C PRO A 21 5.73 2.81 -14.32
N ASN A 22 4.86 2.00 -13.70
CA ASN A 22 5.13 1.37 -12.40
C ASN A 22 5.00 -0.16 -12.52
N ARG A 23 6.08 -0.81 -12.95
CA ARG A 23 6.14 -2.27 -13.23
C ARG A 23 6.47 -3.10 -11.99
N HIS A 24 5.80 -2.82 -10.87
CA HIS A 24 6.00 -3.56 -9.63
C HIS A 24 5.52 -5.01 -9.73
N LEU A 25 6.20 -5.92 -9.04
CA LEU A 25 5.91 -7.35 -8.95
C LEU A 25 5.01 -7.71 -7.76
N GLY A 26 4.26 -6.73 -7.22
CA GLY A 26 3.41 -6.93 -6.04
C GLY A 26 2.28 -7.94 -6.25
N PHE A 27 1.88 -8.16 -7.50
CA PHE A 27 0.88 -9.15 -7.91
C PHE A 27 1.48 -10.34 -8.67
N GLY A 28 2.81 -10.52 -8.58
CA GLY A 28 3.53 -11.51 -9.37
C GLY A 28 3.56 -11.23 -10.87
N LEU A 29 4.16 -12.16 -11.62
CA LEU A 29 4.30 -12.14 -13.08
C LEU A 29 4.24 -13.59 -13.61
N GLY A 30 3.88 -13.77 -14.88
CA GLY A 30 3.86 -15.07 -15.54
C GLY A 30 2.58 -15.88 -15.27
N PRO A 31 2.63 -17.22 -15.41
CA PRO A 31 1.45 -18.10 -15.31
C PRO A 31 0.70 -18.03 -13.97
N HIS A 32 1.40 -17.66 -12.89
CA HIS A 32 0.84 -17.53 -11.54
C HIS A 32 0.57 -16.07 -11.14
N ARG A 33 0.48 -15.16 -12.12
CA ARG A 33 0.11 -13.77 -11.85
C ARG A 33 -1.24 -13.72 -11.11
N CYS A 34 -1.32 -12.87 -10.10
CA CYS A 34 -2.48 -12.79 -9.21
C CYS A 34 -3.77 -12.60 -10.01
N LEU A 35 -4.64 -13.62 -9.92
CA LEU A 35 -5.97 -13.60 -10.54
C LEU A 35 -6.84 -12.47 -9.97
N GLY A 36 -6.67 -12.16 -8.69
CA GLY A 36 -7.43 -11.14 -7.95
C GLY A 36 -6.99 -9.69 -8.16
N ILE A 37 -6.00 -9.40 -9.02
CA ILE A 37 -5.43 -8.05 -9.17
C ILE A 37 -6.47 -6.96 -9.45
N HIS A 38 -7.46 -7.25 -10.31
CA HIS A 38 -8.48 -6.27 -10.68
C HIS A 38 -9.46 -6.02 -9.53
N LEU A 39 -9.80 -7.07 -8.79
CA LEU A 39 -10.65 -6.95 -7.59
C LEU A 39 -9.92 -6.16 -6.50
N ALA A 40 -8.70 -6.55 -6.14
CA ALA A 40 -7.91 -5.89 -5.11
C ALA A 40 -7.70 -4.39 -5.39
N ARG A 41 -7.45 -4.02 -6.66
CA ARG A 41 -7.34 -2.62 -7.07
C ARG A 41 -8.65 -1.84 -6.91
N ARG A 42 -9.78 -2.46 -7.23
CA ARG A 42 -11.11 -1.85 -7.06
C ARG A 42 -11.44 -1.67 -5.57
N GLU A 43 -11.20 -2.70 -4.77
CA GLU A 43 -11.42 -2.66 -3.32
C GLU A 43 -10.56 -1.59 -2.66
N LEU A 44 -9.26 -1.53 -2.96
CA LEU A 44 -8.36 -0.51 -2.39
C LEU A 44 -8.80 0.91 -2.76
N ARG A 45 -9.19 1.13 -4.02
CA ARG A 45 -9.65 2.45 -4.48
C ARG A 45 -10.90 2.89 -3.72
N ILE A 46 -11.92 2.04 -3.67
CA ILE A 46 -13.20 2.35 -3.00
C ILE A 46 -12.99 2.46 -1.50
N GLY A 47 -12.24 1.54 -0.90
CA GLY A 47 -11.94 1.52 0.53
C GLY A 47 -11.27 2.81 0.98
N LEU A 48 -10.22 3.25 0.28
CA LEU A 48 -9.54 4.52 0.59
C LEU A 48 -10.46 5.73 0.37
N GLN A 49 -11.23 5.78 -0.72
CA GLN A 49 -12.18 6.86 -0.97
C GLN A 49 -13.22 7.00 0.15
N VAL A 50 -13.84 5.88 0.54
CA VAL A 50 -14.84 5.86 1.62
C VAL A 50 -14.19 6.20 2.96
N PHE A 51 -12.99 5.68 3.22
CA PHE A 51 -12.24 5.95 4.45
C PHE A 51 -11.97 7.45 4.61
N HIS A 52 -11.37 8.10 3.62
CA HIS A 52 -11.08 9.54 3.66
C HIS A 52 -12.35 10.40 3.66
N HIS A 53 -13.44 9.94 3.04
CA HIS A 53 -14.71 10.66 3.08
C HIS A 53 -15.37 10.62 4.46
N ARG A 54 -15.34 9.47 5.14
CA ARG A 54 -15.97 9.29 6.47
C ARG A 54 -15.09 9.78 7.62
N LEU A 55 -13.78 9.74 7.45
CA LEU A 55 -12.79 10.21 8.41
C LEU A 55 -11.84 11.18 7.68
N PRO A 56 -12.24 12.45 7.50
CA PRO A 56 -11.45 13.43 6.74
C PRO A 56 -10.20 13.89 7.49
N ASP A 57 -10.30 14.02 8.81
CA ASP A 57 -9.24 14.57 9.66
C ASP A 57 -8.75 13.53 10.66
N TYR A 58 -7.62 12.90 10.34
CA TYR A 58 -7.01 11.88 11.19
C TYR A 58 -5.49 11.91 11.15
N ARG A 59 -4.88 11.40 12.21
CA ARG A 59 -3.44 11.22 12.35
C ARG A 59 -3.14 9.92 13.10
N LEU A 60 -1.88 9.49 13.04
CA LEU A 60 -1.42 8.38 13.89
C LEU A 60 -1.59 8.75 15.36
N ASP A 61 -2.06 7.79 16.15
CA ASP A 61 -2.10 7.93 17.61
C ASP A 61 -0.66 8.06 18.16
N PRO A 62 -0.29 9.15 18.86
CA PRO A 62 1.06 9.31 19.39
C PRO A 62 1.32 8.40 20.62
N SER A 63 0.26 7.88 21.24
CA SER A 63 0.33 7.01 22.42
C SER A 63 0.39 5.53 22.09
N SER A 64 0.16 5.15 20.83
CA SER A 64 0.08 3.76 20.38
C SER A 64 0.76 3.56 19.04
N ARG A 65 1.44 2.43 18.87
CA ARG A 65 2.23 2.14 17.66
C ARG A 65 1.49 1.20 16.71
N ALA A 66 1.77 1.35 15.42
CA ALA A 66 1.36 0.38 14.42
C ALA A 66 2.03 -0.98 14.69
N VAL A 67 1.29 -2.07 14.55
CA VAL A 67 1.81 -3.43 14.69
C VAL A 67 1.89 -4.05 13.31
N ALA A 68 3.09 -4.40 12.87
CA ALA A 68 3.32 -5.13 11.62
C ALA A 68 3.39 -6.64 11.89
N PHE A 69 3.07 -7.46 10.88
CA PHE A 69 3.27 -8.90 10.93
C PHE A 69 4.13 -9.41 9.76
N GLY A 70 4.75 -10.58 9.96
CA GLY A 70 5.65 -11.23 9.01
C GLY A 70 4.96 -12.26 8.11
N GLY A 71 5.66 -12.77 7.10
CA GLY A 71 5.14 -13.71 6.09
C GLY A 71 4.47 -13.00 4.91
N MET A 72 3.49 -12.14 5.20
CA MET A 72 2.94 -11.15 4.27
C MET A 72 3.16 -9.76 4.86
N LYS A 73 3.64 -8.80 4.05
CA LYS A 73 3.82 -7.43 4.54
C LYS A 73 2.45 -6.80 4.78
N GLY A 74 2.12 -6.55 6.04
CA GLY A 74 0.87 -5.93 6.45
C GLY A 74 0.94 -5.35 7.86
N LEU A 75 -0.14 -4.67 8.22
CA LEU A 75 -0.35 -4.13 9.56
C LEU A 75 -1.49 -4.91 10.22
N ALA A 76 -1.23 -5.45 11.41
CA ALA A 76 -2.25 -6.04 12.28
C ALA A 76 -3.07 -4.94 12.97
N SER A 77 -2.44 -3.79 13.24
CA SER A 77 -3.12 -2.60 13.76
C SER A 77 -2.45 -1.33 13.26
N LEU A 78 -3.27 -0.30 13.03
CA LEU A 78 -2.85 1.08 12.76
C LEU A 78 -3.73 2.02 13.59
N PRO A 79 -3.34 2.33 14.82
CA PRO A 79 -4.11 3.21 15.70
C PRO A 79 -4.16 4.64 15.14
N LEU A 80 -5.37 5.18 15.01
CA LEU A 80 -5.62 6.52 14.50
C LEU A 80 -6.45 7.33 15.52
N VAL A 81 -6.16 8.61 15.62
CA VAL A 81 -6.97 9.59 16.36
C VAL A 81 -7.45 10.67 15.41
N LYS A 82 -8.55 11.33 15.77
CA LYS A 82 -9.00 12.53 15.05
C LYS A 82 -7.89 13.58 15.14
N ALA A 83 -7.54 14.18 14.00
CA ALA A 83 -6.53 15.22 13.94
C ALA A 83 -7.04 16.51 14.60
#